data_AF-A0A7X2NR34-F1
#
_entry.id   AF-A0A7X2NR34-F1
#
_cell.length_a   1.000
_cell.length_b   1.000
_cell.length_c   1.000
_cell.angle_alpha   90.00
_cell.angle_beta   90.00
_cell.angle_gamma   90.00
#
_symmetry.space_group_name_H-M   'P 1'
#
loop_
_entity.id
_entity.type
_entity.pdbx_description
1 polymer ?
#
loop_
_entity_poly.entity_id
_entity_poly.type
_entity_poly.pdbx_seq_one_letter_code
_entity_poly.pdbx_strand_id
1 'polypeptide(L)'
;MKQTSFSITIYDAGTEEYHNAEEMLEKVGVRMEAIYPDDREHPAYLKLTIDPAAYQKAMSRNAGRKQKAVMINGEFREISVAEVRQMIHEKGADETAAYLGISRRTMYNRLKEAEEIHNDTIF
;
A
#
# COMPACT_ATOMS: atom_id res chain seq x y z
N MET A 1 -1.63 17.91 -4.59
CA MET A 1 -0.87 17.27 -5.70
C MET A 1 -1.72 17.30 -6.96
N LYS A 2 -1.13 17.56 -8.14
CA LYS A 2 -1.86 17.51 -9.42
C LYS A 2 -2.06 16.05 -9.81
N GLN A 3 -3.29 15.62 -10.01
CA GLN A 3 -3.58 14.35 -10.67
C GLN A 3 -3.16 14.44 -12.14
N THR A 4 -2.45 13.43 -12.62
CA THR A 4 -2.12 13.26 -14.04
C THR A 4 -3.04 12.19 -14.60
N SER A 5 -3.91 12.57 -15.54
CA SER A 5 -4.78 11.66 -16.26
C SER A 5 -4.29 11.51 -17.70
N PHE A 6 -4.25 10.28 -18.20
CA PHE A 6 -4.04 9.99 -19.62
C PHE A 6 -5.09 8.98 -20.08
N SER A 7 -5.51 9.11 -21.34
CA SER A 7 -6.51 8.26 -21.98
C SER A 7 -5.83 7.29 -22.91
N ILE A 8 -6.17 6.01 -22.80
CA ILE A 8 -5.77 4.96 -23.75
C ILE A 8 -7.03 4.50 -24.47
N THR A 9 -7.00 4.52 -25.80
CA THR A 9 -8.08 3.94 -26.62
C THR A 9 -7.79 2.44 -26.78
N ILE A 10 -8.73 1.58 -26.41
CA ILE A 10 -8.62 0.13 -26.61
C ILE A 10 -9.75 -0.31 -27.54
N TYR A 11 -9.38 -1.05 -28.58
CA TYR A 11 -10.32 -1.72 -29.45
C TYR A 11 -10.53 -3.13 -28.90
N ASP A 12 -11.78 -3.50 -28.64
CA ASP A 12 -12.18 -4.84 -28.17
C ASP A 12 -11.84 -5.16 -26.71
N ALA A 13 -12.49 -4.44 -25.77
CA ALA A 13 -12.43 -4.75 -24.35
C ALA A 13 -13.38 -5.93 -24.03
N GLY A 14 -12.88 -7.16 -24.20
CA GLY A 14 -13.49 -8.35 -23.65
C GLY A 14 -13.67 -8.23 -22.13
N THR A 15 -14.85 -8.61 -21.64
CA THR A 15 -15.37 -8.29 -20.30
C THR A 15 -14.58 -8.92 -19.15
N GLU A 16 -13.78 -9.97 -19.40
CA GLU A 16 -13.06 -10.70 -18.34
C GLU A 16 -11.62 -10.23 -18.19
N GLU A 17 -10.90 -9.97 -19.29
CA GLU A 17 -9.59 -9.35 -19.27
C GLU A 17 -9.63 -7.93 -18.70
N TYR A 18 -10.73 -7.20 -18.95
CA TYR A 18 -10.97 -5.89 -18.36
C TYR A 18 -11.03 -5.94 -16.84
N HIS A 19 -11.85 -6.81 -16.26
CA HIS A 19 -12.00 -6.89 -14.81
C HIS A 19 -10.73 -7.39 -14.13
N ASN A 20 -10.02 -8.33 -14.73
CA ASN A 20 -8.72 -8.76 -14.23
C ASN A 20 -7.69 -7.61 -14.22
N ALA A 21 -7.64 -6.82 -15.29
CA ALA A 21 -6.77 -5.65 -15.35
C ALA A 21 -7.19 -4.56 -14.35
N GLU A 22 -8.49 -4.34 -14.16
CA GLU A 22 -9.04 -3.40 -13.19
C GLU A 22 -8.60 -3.74 -11.76
N GLU A 23 -8.79 -5.00 -11.33
CA GLU A 23 -8.37 -5.45 -10.00
C GLU A 23 -6.86 -5.36 -9.78
N MET A 24 -6.06 -5.67 -10.81
CA MET A 24 -4.60 -5.60 -10.72
C MET A 24 -4.11 -4.16 -10.62
N LEU A 25 -4.70 -3.25 -11.39
CA LEU A 25 -4.32 -1.84 -11.45
C LEU A 25 -4.78 -1.08 -10.20
N GLU A 26 -5.93 -1.42 -9.64
CA GLU A 26 -6.43 -0.80 -8.41
C GLU A 26 -5.48 -1.05 -7.22
N LYS A 27 -4.90 -2.26 -7.12
CA LYS A 27 -3.90 -2.62 -6.09
C LYS A 27 -2.64 -1.76 -6.12
N VAL A 28 -2.32 -1.15 -7.26
CA VAL A 28 -1.16 -0.26 -7.43
C VAL A 28 -1.55 1.21 -7.51
N GLY A 29 -2.80 1.56 -7.16
CA GLY A 29 -3.30 2.93 -7.13
C GLY A 29 -3.66 3.50 -8.50
N VAL A 30 -3.99 2.64 -9.47
CA VAL A 30 -4.45 3.04 -10.80
C VAL A 30 -5.92 2.66 -10.94
N ARG A 31 -6.80 3.67 -11.03
CA ARG A 31 -8.22 3.44 -11.33
C ARG A 31 -8.42 3.40 -12.83
N MET A 32 -9.18 2.41 -13.30
CA MET A 32 -9.56 2.24 -14.69
C MET A 32 -11.06 2.49 -14.85
N GLU A 33 -11.44 3.29 -15.85
CA GLU A 33 -12.83 3.59 -16.18
C GLU A 33 -13.04 3.37 -17.68
N ALA A 34 -13.93 2.44 -18.05
CA ALA A 34 -14.44 2.34 -19.42
C ALA A 34 -15.44 3.46 -19.68
N ILE A 35 -15.23 4.20 -20.76
CA ILE A 35 -16.13 5.25 -21.19
C ILE A 35 -16.64 4.89 -22.58
N TYR A 36 -17.95 4.69 -22.64
CA TYR A 36 -18.69 4.37 -23.86
C TYR A 36 -19.34 5.65 -24.36
N PRO A 37 -18.86 6.26 -25.46
CA PRO A 37 -19.54 7.39 -26.06
C PRO A 37 -20.93 6.97 -26.59
N ASP A 38 -21.91 7.86 -26.48
CA ASP A 38 -23.29 7.60 -26.93
C ASP A 38 -23.40 7.37 -28.45
N ASP A 39 -22.43 7.87 -29.23
CA ASP A 39 -22.34 7.66 -30.67
C ASP A 39 -21.58 6.37 -31.01
N ARG A 40 -22.24 5.48 -31.76
CA ARG A 40 -21.70 4.21 -32.26
C ARG A 40 -20.47 4.35 -33.17
N GLU A 41 -20.11 5.58 -33.55
CA GLU A 41 -18.95 5.91 -34.39
C GLU A 41 -17.64 6.05 -33.61
N HIS A 42 -17.68 6.04 -32.28
CA HIS A 42 -16.49 6.23 -31.46
C HIS A 42 -16.17 4.97 -30.65
N PRO A 43 -14.93 4.44 -30.74
CA PRO A 43 -14.54 3.28 -29.95
C PRO A 43 -14.61 3.63 -28.46
N ALA A 44 -14.94 2.65 -27.63
CA ALA A 44 -14.84 2.78 -26.18
C ALA A 44 -13.41 3.19 -25.80
N TYR A 45 -13.27 4.09 -24.84
CA TYR A 45 -11.97 4.54 -24.36
C TYR A 45 -11.80 4.21 -22.89
N LEU A 46 -10.55 3.95 -22.52
CA LEU A 46 -10.14 3.64 -21.17
C LEU A 46 -9.45 4.85 -20.57
N LYS A 47 -10.04 5.36 -19.50
CA LYS A 47 -9.48 6.43 -18.70
C LYS A 47 -8.76 5.81 -17.51
N LEU A 48 -7.45 6.09 -17.42
CA LEU A 48 -6.62 5.68 -16.29
C LEU A 48 -6.33 6.89 -15.40
N THR A 49 -6.62 6.76 -14.12
CA THR A 49 -6.33 7.78 -13.11
C THR A 49 -5.34 7.20 -12.12
N ILE A 50 -4.17 7.85 -11.99
CA ILE A 50 -3.10 7.38 -11.11
C ILE A 50 -3.11 8.20 -9.81
N ASP A 51 -3.14 7.51 -8.67
CA ASP A 51 -2.65 8.04 -7.40
C ASP A 51 -1.11 7.97 -7.38
N PRO A 52 -0.40 9.11 -7.49
CA PRO A 52 1.05 9.10 -7.58
C PRO A 52 1.73 8.49 -6.35
N ALA A 53 1.14 8.61 -5.16
CA ALA A 53 1.75 8.12 -3.93
C ALA A 53 1.69 6.59 -3.85
N ALA A 54 0.51 6.02 -4.10
CA ALA A 54 0.30 4.58 -4.15
C ALA A 54 1.13 3.93 -5.28
N TYR A 55 1.12 4.53 -6.47
CA TYR A 55 1.88 4.03 -7.62
C TYR A 55 3.40 4.05 -7.38
N GLN A 56 3.95 5.13 -6.82
CA GLN A 56 5.38 5.20 -6.48
C GLN A 56 5.76 4.19 -5.39
N LYS A 57 4.88 3.95 -4.40
CA LYS A 57 5.10 2.94 -3.36
C LYS A 57 5.18 1.54 -3.98
N ALA A 58 4.25 1.21 -4.89
CA ALA A 58 4.22 -0.07 -5.61
C ALA A 58 5.42 -0.28 -6.53
N MET A 59 5.95 0.80 -7.12
CA MET A 59 7.13 0.75 -8.01
C MET A 59 8.47 0.90 -7.27
N SER A 60 8.44 1.07 -5.95
CA SER A 60 9.67 1.25 -5.18
C SER A 60 10.52 -0.03 -5.19
N ARG A 61 11.85 0.11 -5.15
CA ARG A 61 12.79 -1.03 -5.02
C ARG A 61 12.56 -1.90 -3.78
N ASN A 62 11.82 -1.40 -2.80
CA ASN A 62 11.47 -2.12 -1.58
C ASN A 62 10.04 -2.67 -1.61
N ALA A 63 9.31 -2.54 -2.73
CA ALA A 63 8.01 -3.16 -2.90
C ALA A 63 8.15 -4.68 -2.72
N GLY A 64 7.32 -5.26 -1.84
CA GLY A 64 7.38 -6.68 -1.47
C GLY A 64 8.53 -7.06 -0.50
N ARG A 65 9.35 -6.11 -0.04
CA ARG A 65 10.37 -6.39 0.96
C ARG A 65 9.69 -6.61 2.32
N LYS A 66 9.84 -7.80 2.89
CA LYS A 66 9.39 -8.08 4.26
C LYS A 66 9.98 -7.03 5.20
N GLN A 67 9.13 -6.40 6.02
CA GLN A 67 9.60 -5.50 7.08
C GLN A 67 10.56 -6.29 7.97
N LYS A 68 11.68 -5.66 8.34
CA LYS A 68 12.71 -6.33 9.13
C LYS A 68 12.18 -6.58 10.53
N ALA A 69 12.22 -7.84 10.94
CA ALA A 69 12.09 -8.30 12.30
C ALA A 69 12.88 -7.37 13.26
N VAL A 70 12.30 -7.08 14.42
CA VAL A 70 12.97 -6.32 15.47
C VAL A 70 14.03 -7.16 16.17
N MET A 71 15.12 -6.52 16.59
CA MET A 71 16.19 -7.18 17.34
C MET A 71 15.92 -7.02 18.83
N ILE A 72 15.59 -8.11 19.50
CA ILE A 72 15.27 -8.16 20.93
C ILE A 72 16.30 -9.08 21.57
N ASN A 73 17.09 -8.56 22.51
CA ASN A 73 18.11 -9.33 23.23
C ASN A 73 19.09 -10.09 22.29
N GLY A 74 19.38 -9.53 21.11
CA GLY A 74 20.29 -10.14 20.13
C GLY A 74 19.64 -11.13 19.16
N GLU A 75 18.34 -11.40 19.28
CA GLU A 75 17.58 -12.26 18.36
C GLU A 75 16.61 -11.44 17.53
N PHE A 76 16.43 -11.83 16.25
CA PHE A 76 15.36 -11.28 15.42
C PHE A 76 14.04 -11.95 15.76
N ARG A 77 13.03 -11.15 16.13
CA ARG A 77 11.70 -11.63 16.46
C ARG A 77 10.64 -10.84 15.71
N GLU A 78 9.59 -11.55 15.33
CA GLU A 78 8.35 -10.94 14.87
C GLU A 78 7.48 -10.59 16.09
N ILE A 79 6.91 -9.40 16.09
CA ILE A 79 6.02 -8.88 17.13
C ILE A 79 4.78 -8.28 16.48
N SER A 80 3.62 -8.57 17.06
CA SER A 80 2.35 -8.02 16.61
C SER A 80 2.16 -6.56 17.02
N VAL A 81 1.31 -5.86 16.27
CA VAL A 81 0.88 -4.49 16.63
C VAL A 81 0.23 -4.45 18.02
N ALA A 82 -0.53 -5.49 18.37
CA ALA A 82 -1.19 -5.62 19.66
C ALA A 82 -0.17 -5.67 20.81
N GLU A 83 0.87 -6.48 20.67
CA GLU A 83 1.96 -6.58 21.66
C GLU A 83 2.69 -5.25 21.83
N VAL A 84 3.02 -4.55 20.73
CA VAL A 84 3.66 -3.22 20.84
C VAL A 84 2.77 -2.23 21.57
N ARG A 85 1.45 -2.21 21.28
CA ARG A 85 0.52 -1.31 21.97
C ARG A 85 0.42 -1.63 23.45
N GLN A 86 0.36 -2.91 23.80
CA GLN A 86 0.35 -3.35 25.19
C GLN A 86 1.63 -2.90 25.91
N MET A 87 2.80 -3.09 25.30
CA MET A 87 4.07 -2.63 25.87
C MET A 87 4.11 -1.11 26.07
N ILE A 88 3.61 -0.33 25.11
CA ILE A 88 3.52 1.13 25.24
C ILE A 88 2.63 1.50 26.43
N HIS A 89 1.52 0.80 26.63
CA HIS A 89 0.60 1.03 27.75
C HIS A 89 1.22 0.68 29.11
N GLU A 90 1.96 -0.44 29.19
CA GLU A 90 2.57 -0.93 30.44
C GLU A 90 3.85 -0.16 30.84
N LYS A 91 4.69 0.18 29.87
CA LYS A 91 6.09 0.62 30.08
C LYS A 91 6.36 2.04 29.59
N GLY A 92 5.43 2.58 28.80
CA GLY A 92 5.65 3.81 28.06
C GLY A 92 6.40 3.62 26.74
N ALA A 93 6.31 4.65 25.89
CA ALA A 93 6.80 4.60 24.53
C ALA A 93 8.34 4.55 24.43
N ASP A 94 9.04 5.23 25.34
CA ASP A 94 10.51 5.31 25.30
C ASP A 94 11.14 3.96 25.69
N GLU A 95 10.64 3.31 26.74
CA GLU A 95 11.11 1.98 27.16
C GLU A 95 10.76 0.90 26.13
N THR A 96 9.57 0.98 25.53
CA THR A 96 9.16 0.04 24.47
C THR A 96 10.07 0.15 23.25
N ALA A 97 10.39 1.37 22.80
CA ALA A 97 11.27 1.59 21.67
C ALA A 97 12.70 1.05 21.95
N ALA A 98 13.22 1.31 23.16
CA ALA A 98 14.51 0.78 23.58
C ALA A 98 14.54 -0.75 23.60
N TYR A 99 13.48 -1.41 24.10
CA TYR A 99 13.35 -2.86 24.10
C TYR A 99 13.34 -3.46 22.69
N LEU A 100 12.65 -2.81 21.75
CA LEU A 100 12.57 -3.22 20.35
C LEU A 100 13.85 -2.91 19.55
N GLY A 101 14.85 -2.26 20.16
CA GLY A 101 16.10 -1.89 19.50
C GLY A 101 15.93 -0.83 18.40
N ILE A 102 14.89 0.01 18.48
CA ILE A 102 14.56 1.02 17.46
C ILE A 102 14.30 2.40 18.08
N SER A 103 14.32 3.45 17.26
CA SER A 103 13.92 4.78 17.74
C SER A 103 12.41 4.86 17.96
N ARG A 104 11.97 5.70 18.90
CA ARG A 104 10.55 6.00 19.14
C ARG A 104 9.82 6.47 17.87
N ARG A 105 10.48 7.30 17.06
CA ARG A 105 9.95 7.75 15.76
C ARG A 105 9.73 6.58 14.80
N THR A 106 10.69 5.65 14.72
CA THR A 106 10.59 4.45 13.88
C THR A 106 9.45 3.55 14.33
N MET A 107 9.29 3.35 15.65
CA MET A 107 8.19 2.57 16.22
C MET A 107 6.82 3.12 15.82
N TYR A 108 6.59 4.43 16.00
CA TYR A 108 5.31 5.05 15.62
C TYR A 108 5.06 5.06 14.11
N ASN A 109 6.10 5.27 13.29
CA ASN A 109 5.96 5.18 11.84
C ASN A 109 5.52 3.78 11.41
N ARG A 110 6.13 2.73 11.98
CA ARG A 110 5.73 1.35 11.71
C ARG A 110 4.30 1.07 12.16
N LEU A 111 3.91 1.49 13.37
CA LEU A 111 2.53 1.36 13.85
C LEU A 111 1.51 2.05 12.93
N LYS A 112 1.85 3.23 12.40
CA LYS A 112 1.00 3.93 11.44
C LYS A 112 0.89 3.19 10.11
N GLU A 113 2.02 2.70 9.59
CA GLU A 113 2.04 1.86 8.37
C GLU A 113 1.19 0.59 8.55
N ALA A 114 1.10 0.05 9.77
CA ALA A 114 0.24 -1.09 10.09
C ALA A 114 -1.24 -0.81 9.92
N GLU A 115 -1.68 0.34 10.44
CA GLU A 115 -3.06 0.79 10.35
C GLU A 115 -3.47 1.02 8.89
N GLU A 116 -2.56 1.55 8.07
CA GLU A 116 -2.80 1.82 6.64
C GLU A 116 -2.94 0.54 5.80
N ILE A 117 -2.33 -0.58 6.22
CA ILE A 117 -2.25 -1.82 5.43
C ILE A 117 -3.11 -2.94 6.05
N HIS A 118 -3.79 -2.69 7.18
CA HIS A 118 -4.51 -3.70 7.97
C HIS A 118 -3.65 -4.96 8.24
N ASN A 119 -2.36 -4.75 8.50
CA ASN A 119 -1.42 -5.83 8.75
C ASN A 119 -1.09 -5.89 10.25
N ASP A 120 -1.44 -7.00 10.90
CA ASP A 120 -1.25 -7.18 12.34
C ASP A 120 0.21 -7.51 12.73
N THR A 121 1.06 -7.80 11.75
CA THR A 121 2.47 -8.23 11.96
C THR A 121 3.41 -7.24 11.28
N ILE A 122 3.90 -6.26 12.04
CA ILE A 122 4.64 -5.09 11.54
C ILE A 122 6.03 -4.93 12.19
N PHE A 123 6.32 -5.79 13.17
CA PHE A 123 7.60 -5.81 13.86
C PHE A 123 8.24 -7.18 13.76
#